data_AF-A0A183GAL5-F1
#
_entry.id   AF-A0A183GAL5-F1
#
_cell.length_a   1.000
_cell.length_b   1.000
_cell.length_c   1.000
_cell.angle_alpha   90.00
_cell.angle_beta   90.00
_cell.angle_gamma   90.00
#
_symmetry.space_group_name_H-M   'P 1'
#
loop_
_entity.id
_entity.type
_entity.pdbx_description
1 polymer ?
#
loop_
_entity_poly.entity_id
_entity_poly.type
_entity_poly.pdbx_seq_one_letter_code
_entity_poly.pdbx_strand_id
1 'polypeptide(L)'
;LNWTASGGGLMMLFCALSSFHHKNILHLLPVFPTVSYLGYHAHYCYGHKLTTIDEVASKILHDDIELVAPSTVSVQDVRSRMKELKELKQEEDLFL
;
A
#
# COMPACT_ATOMS: atom_id res chain seq x y z
N LEU A 1 -12.27 10.30 5.12
CA LEU A 1 -12.27 11.25 6.26
C LEU A 1 -13.47 12.20 6.21
N ASN A 2 -13.74 12.87 5.07
CA ASN A 2 -15.01 13.49 4.62
C ASN A 2 -16.05 13.90 5.70
N TRP A 3 -17.35 13.68 5.47
CA TRP A 3 -18.45 14.12 6.33
C TRP A 3 -18.46 13.48 7.73
N THR A 4 -17.77 12.35 7.90
CA THR A 4 -17.67 11.67 9.20
C THR A 4 -16.76 12.42 10.18
N ALA A 5 -15.73 13.13 9.71
CA ALA A 5 -14.90 13.96 10.58
C ALA A 5 -15.66 15.18 11.10
N SER A 6 -16.36 15.91 10.23
CA SER A 6 -17.17 17.07 10.63
C SER A 6 -18.39 16.66 11.46
N GLY A 7 -19.09 15.58 11.07
CA GLY A 7 -20.20 15.03 11.85
C GLY A 7 -19.77 14.48 13.21
N GLY A 8 -18.63 13.78 13.28
CA GLY A 8 -18.06 13.31 14.54
C GLY A 8 -17.63 14.47 15.45
N GLY A 9 -17.02 15.51 14.87
CA GLY A 9 -16.68 16.75 15.58
C GLY A 9 -17.89 17.42 16.22
N LEU A 10 -18.97 17.59 15.45
CA LEU A 10 -20.22 18.19 15.94
C LEU A 10 -20.86 17.33 17.03
N MET A 11 -20.87 16.00 16.87
CA MET A 11 -21.39 15.08 17.88
C MET A 11 -20.59 15.18 19.19
N MET A 12 -19.25 15.22 19.11
CA MET A 12 -18.38 15.37 20.28
C MET A 12 -18.66 16.68 21.03
N LEU A 13 -18.91 17.78 20.32
CA LEU A 13 -19.33 19.05 20.94
C LEU A 13 -20.66 18.92 21.69
N PHE A 14 -21.66 18.27 21.09
CA PHE A 14 -22.94 18.02 21.77
C PHE A 14 -22.79 17.10 22.99
N CYS A 15 -21.94 16.07 22.91
CA CYS A 15 -21.61 15.22 24.06
C CYS A 15 -20.98 16.02 25.19
N ALA A 16 -20.03 16.92 24.88
CA ALA A 16 -19.39 17.78 25.88
C ALA A 16 -20.38 18.75 26.53
N LEU A 17 -21.20 19.43 25.72
CA LEU A 17 -22.25 20.34 26.21
C LEU A 17 -23.29 19.60 27.07
N SER A 18 -23.72 18.43 26.63
CA SER A 18 -24.67 17.59 27.34
C SER A 18 -24.09 17.10 28.68
N SER A 19 -22.82 16.65 28.68
CA SER A 19 -22.12 16.25 29.90
C SER A 19 -22.02 17.39 30.91
N PHE A 20 -21.74 18.62 30.45
CA PHE A 20 -21.67 19.79 31.33
C PHE A 20 -23.04 20.18 31.87
N HIS A 21 -24.05 20.22 31.02
CA HIS A 21 -25.42 20.60 31.40
C HIS A 21 -26.04 19.63 32.42
N HIS A 22 -25.90 18.32 32.20
CA HIS A 22 -26.44 17.29 33.09
C HIS A 22 -25.50 16.91 34.25
N LYS A 23 -24.28 17.46 34.31
CA LYS A 23 -23.22 17.09 35.27
C LYS A 23 -22.95 15.57 35.29
N ASN A 24 -23.11 14.91 34.15
CA ASN A 24 -22.98 13.47 34.01
C ASN A 24 -21.96 13.12 32.93
N ILE A 25 -20.82 12.57 33.35
CA ILE A 25 -19.70 12.23 32.47
C ILE A 25 -20.02 11.09 31.49
N LEU A 26 -21.05 10.28 31.76
CA LEU A 26 -21.47 9.20 30.87
C LEU A 26 -21.91 9.70 29.49
N HIS A 27 -22.25 10.98 29.35
CA HIS A 27 -22.56 11.61 28.07
C HIS A 27 -21.34 11.72 27.14
N LEU A 28 -20.11 11.54 27.67
CA LEU A 28 -18.88 11.44 26.89
C LEU A 28 -18.58 10.03 26.39
N LEU A 29 -19.31 9.00 26.85
CA LEU A 29 -19.09 7.61 26.44
C LEU A 29 -19.05 7.41 24.91
N PRO A 30 -19.89 8.10 24.10
CA PRO A 30 -19.82 8.01 22.64
C PRO A 30 -18.57 8.64 22.00
N VAL A 31 -17.84 9.50 22.73
CA VAL A 31 -16.63 10.17 22.22
C VAL A 31 -15.52 9.16 21.98
N PHE A 32 -15.34 8.19 22.87
CA PHE A 32 -14.27 7.19 22.78
C PHE A 32 -14.27 6.42 21.44
N PRO A 33 -15.33 5.68 21.05
CA PRO A 33 -15.33 4.95 19.79
C PRO A 33 -15.23 5.88 18.57
N THR A 34 -15.77 7.10 18.67
CA THR A 34 -15.73 8.09 17.58
C THR A 34 -14.29 8.58 17.34
N VAL A 35 -13.57 8.92 18.40
CA VAL A 35 -12.16 9.34 18.31
C VAL A 35 -11.28 8.19 17.81
N SER A 36 -11.46 6.98 18.34
CA SER A 36 -10.70 5.81 17.90
C SER A 36 -10.91 5.51 16.40
N TYR A 37 -12.16 5.54 15.93
CA TYR A 37 -12.48 5.32 14.52
C TYR A 37 -11.89 6.40 13.61
N LEU A 38 -12.08 7.68 13.97
CA LEU A 38 -11.55 8.80 13.19
C LEU A 38 -10.02 8.80 13.18
N GLY A 39 -9.38 8.49 14.32
CA GLY A 39 -7.94 8.37 14.45
C GLY A 39 -7.37 7.24 13.58
N TYR A 40 -8.01 6.06 13.58
CA TYR A 40 -7.65 4.96 12.70
C TYR A 40 -7.74 5.36 11.23
N HIS A 41 -8.85 5.98 10.82
CA HIS A 41 -9.00 6.43 9.43
C HIS A 41 -8.03 7.56 9.05
N ALA A 42 -7.72 8.47 9.96
CA ALA A 42 -6.74 9.52 9.74
C ALA A 42 -5.34 8.92 9.55
N HIS A 43 -4.94 7.99 10.42
CA HIS A 43 -3.68 7.26 10.28
C HIS A 43 -3.66 6.41 9.00
N TYR A 44 -4.76 5.77 8.64
CA TYR A 44 -4.85 5.02 7.40
C TYR A 44 -4.76 5.93 6.17
N CYS A 45 -5.35 7.12 6.17
CA CYS A 45 -5.31 8.01 5.00
C CYS A 45 -3.99 8.80 4.90
N TYR A 46 -3.46 9.28 6.02
CA TYR A 46 -2.37 10.27 6.07
C TYR A 46 -1.14 9.78 6.84
N GLY A 47 -1.16 8.55 7.35
CA GLY A 47 -0.03 7.96 8.05
C GLY A 47 1.13 7.60 7.12
N HIS A 48 1.96 6.66 7.57
CA HIS A 48 3.30 6.35 7.04
C HIS A 48 3.32 5.73 5.63
N LYS A 49 2.33 5.99 4.77
CA LYS A 49 2.24 5.38 3.44
C LYS A 49 3.40 5.79 2.54
N LEU A 50 3.80 7.06 2.53
CA LEU A 50 4.90 7.52 1.66
C LEU A 50 6.22 6.87 2.02
N THR A 51 6.54 6.80 3.31
CA THR A 51 7.72 6.13 3.84
C THR A 51 7.66 4.62 3.65
N THR A 52 6.50 3.98 3.83
CA THR A 52 6.34 2.55 3.47
C THR A 52 6.52 2.32 1.98
N ILE A 53 5.99 3.19 1.11
CA ILE A 53 6.17 3.10 -0.33
C ILE A 53 7.65 3.27 -0.69
N ASP A 54 8.33 4.25 -0.10
CA ASP A 54 9.75 4.52 -0.32
C ASP A 54 10.63 3.34 0.12
N GLU A 55 10.35 2.79 1.31
CA GLU A 55 11.08 1.64 1.85
C GLU A 55 10.86 0.37 1.02
N VAL A 56 9.63 0.10 0.60
CA VAL A 56 9.30 -1.03 -0.29
C VAL A 56 9.89 -0.83 -1.68
N ALA A 57 9.79 0.37 -2.25
CA ALA A 57 10.36 0.68 -3.57
C ALA A 57 11.89 0.57 -3.56
N SER A 58 12.55 1.07 -2.52
CA SER A 58 14.00 0.95 -2.33
C SER A 58 14.41 -0.52 -2.23
N LYS A 59 13.64 -1.34 -1.50
CA LYS A 59 13.88 -2.77 -1.41
C LYS A 59 13.73 -3.49 -2.76
N ILE A 60 12.66 -3.20 -3.51
CA ILE A 60 12.45 -3.77 -4.85
C ILE A 60 13.58 -3.35 -5.80
N LEU A 61 14.03 -2.10 -5.72
CA LEU A 61 15.15 -1.59 -6.52
C LEU A 61 16.49 -2.25 -6.16
N HIS A 62 16.67 -2.78 -4.95
CA HIS A 62 17.90 -3.48 -4.56
C HIS A 62 17.84 -4.99 -4.80
N ASP A 63 16.69 -5.62 -4.53
CA ASP A 63 16.55 -7.07 -4.61
C ASP A 63 16.30 -7.57 -6.06
N ASP A 64 15.70 -6.75 -6.94
CA ASP A 64 15.17 -7.23 -8.23
C ASP A 64 15.34 -6.22 -9.38
N ILE A 65 16.57 -5.71 -9.56
CA ILE A 65 16.93 -4.75 -10.62
C ILE A 65 16.51 -5.24 -12.02
N GLU A 66 16.65 -6.53 -12.31
CA GLU A 66 16.25 -7.10 -13.60
C GLU A 66 14.73 -7.08 -13.84
N LEU A 67 13.92 -7.12 -12.78
CA LEU A 67 12.45 -7.06 -12.88
C LEU A 67 11.97 -5.62 -13.14
N VAL A 68 12.63 -4.63 -12.52
CA VAL A 68 12.25 -3.20 -12.61
C VAL A 68 12.80 -2.56 -13.88
N ALA A 69 14.01 -2.93 -14.27
CA ALA A 69 14.69 -2.44 -15.46
C ALA A 69 15.39 -3.61 -16.15
N PRO A 70 14.65 -4.44 -16.90
CA PRO A 70 15.25 -5.53 -17.66
C PRO A 70 16.33 -4.95 -18.55
N SER A 71 17.55 -5.48 -18.44
CA SER A 71 18.66 -5.09 -19.29
C SER A 71 18.23 -5.20 -20.75
N THR A 72 18.48 -4.14 -21.54
CA THR A 72 18.14 -4.13 -22.96
C THR A 72 18.73 -5.35 -23.63
N VAL A 73 17.88 -6.15 -24.28
CA VAL A 73 18.28 -7.38 -24.99
C VAL A 73 19.44 -7.06 -25.93
N SER A 74 20.59 -7.68 -25.68
CA SER A 74 21.77 -7.51 -26.51
C SER A 74 21.65 -8.30 -27.81
N VAL A 75 22.25 -7.81 -28.89
CA VAL A 75 22.43 -8.58 -30.14
C VAL A 75 23.14 -9.92 -29.86
N GLN A 76 23.99 -9.95 -28.84
CA GLN A 76 24.71 -11.14 -28.41
C GLN A 76 23.78 -12.18 -27.76
N ASP A 77 22.79 -11.74 -26.98
CA ASP A 77 21.75 -12.59 -26.39
C ASP A 77 20.82 -13.17 -27.46
N VAL A 78 20.46 -12.36 -28.46
CA VAL A 78 19.68 -12.86 -29.59
C VAL A 78 20.46 -13.94 -30.35
N ARG A 79 21.76 -13.72 -30.56
CA ARG A 79 22.62 -14.68 -31.26
C ARG A 79 22.80 -15.99 -30.49
N SER A 80 22.96 -15.94 -29.17
CA SER A 80 23.07 -17.15 -28.35
C SER A 80 21.77 -17.94 -28.34
N ARG A 81 20.61 -17.26 -28.16
CA ARG A 81 19.28 -17.90 -28.18
C ARG A 81 18.95 -18.52 -29.53
N MET A 82 19.32 -17.86 -30.63
CA MET A 82 19.18 -18.44 -31.98
C MET A 82 20.02 -19.71 -32.15
N LYS A 83 21.18 -19.79 -31.50
CA LYS A 83 22.06 -20.96 -31.57
C LYS A 83 21.47 -22.13 -30.77
N GLU A 84 21.03 -21.89 -29.53
CA GLU A 84 20.34 -22.88 -28.69
C GLU A 84 19.12 -23.47 -29.38
N LEU A 85 18.26 -22.62 -29.97
CA LEU A 85 17.08 -23.09 -30.71
C LEU A 85 17.43 -23.97 -31.91
N LYS A 86 18.58 -23.71 -32.55
CA LYS A 86 19.05 -24.49 -33.69
C LYS A 86 19.61 -25.84 -33.26
N GLU A 87 20.31 -25.87 -32.13
CA GLU A 87 20.83 -27.10 -31.51
C GLU A 87 19.68 -27.98 -31.02
N LEU A 88 18.68 -27.42 -30.34
CA LEU A 88 17.47 -28.15 -29.90
C LEU A 88 16.70 -28.76 -31.08
N LYS A 89 16.52 -27.99 -32.15
CA LYS A 89 15.86 -28.50 -33.36
C LYS A 89 16.65 -29.64 -33.99
N GLN A 90 17.98 -29.52 -34.01
CA GLN A 90 18.85 -30.53 -34.58
C GLN A 90 18.89 -31.81 -33.74
N GLU A 91 18.77 -31.71 -32.41
CA GLU A 91 18.57 -32.86 -31.52
C GLU A 91 17.19 -33.50 -31.78
N GLU A 92 16.12 -32.71 -31.86
CA GLU A 92 14.77 -33.21 -32.15
C GLU A 92 14.69 -33.96 -33.48
N ASP A 93 15.33 -33.44 -34.53
CA ASP A 93 15.45 -34.09 -35.85
C ASP A 93 16.30 -35.38 -35.82
N LEU A 94 17.12 -35.59 -34.79
CA LEU A 94 18.02 -36.75 -34.63
C LEU A 94 17.39 -37.86 -33.76
N PHE A 95 16.38 -37.51 -32.95
CA PHE A 95 15.60 -38.44 -32.13
C PHE A 95 14.24 -38.84 -32.76
N LEU A 96 13.91 -38.30 -33.95
CA LEU A 96 12.77 -38.67 -34.81
C LEU A 96 13.23 -39.60 -35.95
#